data_AF-A0A959DN73-F1
#
_entry.id   AF-A0A959DN73-F1
#
_cell.length_a   1.000
_cell.length_b   1.000
_cell.length_c   1.000
_cell.angle_alpha   90.00
_cell.angle_beta   90.00
_cell.angle_gamma   90.00
#
_symmetry.space_group_name_H-M   'P 1'
#
loop_
_entity.id
_entity.type
_entity.pdbx_description
1 polymer ?
#
loop_
_entity_poly.entity_id
_entity_poly.type
_entity_poly.pdbx_seq_one_letter_code
_entity_poly.pdbx_strand_id
1 'polypeptide(L)'
;MSVFEQPERVRNELIALLFKLVRSDHAIDQKEWAYILQVADSLGLKEDDVHEILSNKESYILHPPKSERERMTILYYLLFLMKIDGRIGQREKDLIREYGFKLGFRTSMTDEMILLIQDHAQKKFDPEMLLDKIRKYSN
;
A
#
# COMPACT_ATOMS: atom_id res chain seq x y z
N MET A 1 7.93 -0.18 18.56
CA MET A 1 7.27 1.14 18.51
C MET A 1 6.87 1.37 17.07
N SER A 2 5.57 1.36 16.77
CA SER A 2 5.08 1.60 15.41
C SER A 2 5.53 3.00 14.95
N VAL A 3 6.10 3.11 13.76
CA VAL A 3 6.60 4.39 13.20
C VAL A 3 5.42 5.31 12.81
N PHE A 4 4.19 4.78 12.77
CA PHE A 4 2.99 5.49 12.34
C PHE A 4 1.77 5.03 13.15
N GLU A 5 1.41 5.76 14.20
CA GLU A 5 0.11 5.56 14.86
C GLU A 5 -1.01 5.94 13.89
N GLN A 6 -1.81 4.95 13.49
CA GLN A 6 -2.98 5.12 12.63
C GLN A 6 -4.26 4.82 13.41
N PRO A 7 -5.37 5.55 13.18
CA PRO A 7 -6.66 5.19 13.76
C PRO A 7 -7.05 3.75 13.36
N GLU A 8 -7.70 3.01 14.27
CA GLU A 8 -8.07 1.59 14.06
C GLU A 8 -8.76 1.34 12.73
N ARG A 9 -9.74 2.18 12.41
CA ARG A 9 -10.43 2.16 11.12
C ARG A 9 -9.47 2.21 9.94
N VAL A 10 -8.50 3.14 9.95
CA VAL A 10 -7.54 3.31 8.85
C VAL A 10 -6.63 2.10 8.73
N ARG A 11 -6.25 1.48 9.85
CA ARG A 11 -5.45 0.24 9.86
C ARG A 11 -6.19 -0.89 9.15
N ASN A 12 -7.45 -1.11 9.51
CA ASN A 12 -8.25 -2.21 8.95
C ASN A 12 -8.56 -1.97 7.47
N GLU A 13 -8.92 -0.73 7.10
CA GLU A 13 -9.13 -0.32 5.71
C GLU A 13 -7.87 -0.48 4.84
N LEU A 14 -6.68 -0.17 5.39
CA LEU A 14 -5.41 -0.36 4.70
C LEU A 14 -5.12 -1.84 4.46
N ILE A 15 -5.30 -2.71 5.45
CA ILE A 15 -5.08 -4.16 5.27
C ILE A 15 -6.03 -4.75 4.23
N ALA A 16 -7.32 -4.38 4.28
CA ALA A 16 -8.29 -4.81 3.27
C ALA A 16 -7.89 -4.34 1.86
N LEU A 17 -7.38 -3.11 1.74
CA LEU A 17 -6.92 -2.56 0.48
C LEU A 17 -5.67 -3.26 -0.06
N LEU A 18 -4.68 -3.55 0.79
CA LEU A 18 -3.48 -4.28 0.39
C LEU A 18 -3.85 -5.66 -0.15
N PHE A 19 -4.78 -6.36 0.52
CA PHE A 19 -5.28 -7.63 0.04
C PHE A 19 -6.02 -7.51 -1.31
N LYS A 20 -6.84 -6.47 -1.48
CA LYS A 20 -7.50 -6.20 -2.76
C LYS A 20 -6.51 -5.99 -3.91
N LEU A 21 -5.38 -5.32 -3.64
CA LEU A 21 -4.33 -5.07 -4.62
C LEU A 21 -3.71 -6.38 -5.13
N VAL A 22 -3.20 -7.23 -4.24
CA VAL A 22 -2.51 -8.49 -4.62
C VAL A 22 -3.45 -9.51 -5.27
N ARG A 23 -4.75 -9.45 -4.95
CA ARG A 23 -5.80 -10.28 -5.54
C ARG A 23 -6.23 -9.84 -6.93
N SER A 24 -5.79 -8.68 -7.41
CA SER A 24 -6.32 -8.08 -8.63
C SER A 24 -5.87 -8.77 -9.91
N ASP A 25 -4.61 -9.22 -9.98
CA ASP A 25 -4.04 -9.83 -11.19
C ASP A 25 -3.65 -11.31 -11.04
N HIS A 26 -3.29 -11.76 -9.84
CA HIS A 26 -2.85 -13.15 -9.60
C HIS A 26 -3.22 -13.69 -8.22
N ALA A 27 -2.92 -14.99 -8.02
CA ALA A 27 -2.97 -15.58 -6.70
C ALA A 27 -1.82 -15.04 -5.84
N ILE A 28 -2.14 -14.71 -4.60
CA ILE A 28 -1.19 -14.18 -3.61
C ILE A 28 -0.08 -15.20 -3.39
N ASP A 29 1.18 -14.76 -3.46
CA ASP A 29 2.33 -15.59 -3.13
C ASP A 29 2.77 -15.45 -1.65
N GLN A 30 3.72 -16.30 -1.23
CA GLN A 30 4.18 -16.32 0.16
C GLN A 30 4.85 -15.01 0.60
N LYS A 31 5.52 -14.28 -0.31
CA LYS A 31 6.24 -13.05 0.00
C LYS A 31 5.26 -11.88 0.15
N GLU A 32 4.27 -11.79 -0.73
CA GLU A 32 3.20 -10.81 -0.64
C GLU A 32 2.40 -11.00 0.65
N TRP A 33 2.05 -12.24 0.98
CA TRP A 33 1.37 -12.56 2.22
C TRP A 33 2.20 -12.18 3.45
N ALA A 34 3.49 -12.56 3.47
CA ALA A 34 4.40 -12.21 4.55
C ALA A 34 4.49 -10.68 4.76
N TYR A 35 4.47 -9.91 3.69
CA TYR A 35 4.46 -8.46 3.81
C TYR A 35 3.14 -7.90 4.34
N ILE A 36 1.98 -8.42 3.91
CA ILE A 36 0.70 -8.00 4.48
C ILE A 36 0.70 -8.21 6.00
N LEU A 37 1.19 -9.37 6.46
CA LEU A 37 1.34 -9.66 7.89
C LEU A 37 2.34 -8.71 8.58
N GLN A 38 3.47 -8.39 7.93
CA GLN A 38 4.44 -7.43 8.47
C GLN A 38 3.85 -6.02 8.60
N VAL A 39 3.05 -5.58 7.61
CA VAL A 39 2.35 -4.30 7.69
C VAL A 39 1.32 -4.35 8.82
N ALA A 40 0.53 -5.42 8.93
CA ALA A 40 -0.43 -5.60 10.01
C ALA A 40 0.22 -5.52 11.40
N ASP A 41 1.32 -6.24 11.62
CA ASP A 41 2.09 -6.21 12.87
C ASP A 41 2.62 -4.79 13.15
N SER A 42 3.12 -4.08 12.14
CA SER A 42 3.58 -2.70 12.28
C SER A 42 2.46 -1.72 12.66
N LEU A 43 1.22 -2.06 12.35
CA LEU A 43 0.01 -1.33 12.72
C LEU A 43 -0.58 -1.80 14.06
N GLY A 44 0.00 -2.83 14.69
CA GLY A 44 -0.47 -3.40 15.95
C GLY A 44 -1.65 -4.37 15.80
N LEU A 45 -1.83 -4.93 14.60
CA LEU A 45 -2.82 -5.98 14.32
C LEU A 45 -2.17 -7.35 14.40
N LYS A 46 -2.89 -8.32 14.97
CA LYS A 46 -2.49 -9.73 14.99
C LYS A 46 -2.94 -10.43 13.71
N GLU A 47 -2.37 -11.60 13.46
CA GLU A 47 -2.77 -12.44 12.32
C GLU A 47 -4.27 -12.79 12.34
N ASP A 48 -4.85 -13.05 13.51
CA ASP A 48 -6.31 -13.28 13.66
C ASP A 48 -7.13 -12.06 13.20
N ASP A 49 -6.70 -10.83 13.53
CA ASP A 49 -7.36 -9.60 13.10
C ASP A 49 -7.33 -9.49 11.57
N VAL A 50 -6.19 -9.84 10.95
CA VAL A 50 -6.05 -9.90 9.49
C VAL A 50 -7.06 -10.88 8.91
N HIS A 51 -7.14 -12.11 9.43
CA HIS A 51 -8.11 -13.09 8.94
C HIS A 51 -9.57 -12.62 9.05
N GLU A 52 -9.92 -11.92 10.14
CA GLU A 52 -11.25 -11.33 10.31
C GLU A 52 -11.52 -10.24 9.26
N ILE A 53 -10.58 -9.32 9.07
CA ILE A 53 -10.66 -8.25 8.06
C ILE A 53 -10.87 -8.85 6.66
N LEU A 54 -10.13 -9.91 6.33
CA LEU A 54 -10.21 -10.55 5.00
C LEU A 54 -11.53 -11.28 4.77
N SER A 55 -12.07 -11.89 5.83
CA SER A 55 -13.39 -12.53 5.79
C SER A 55 -14.50 -11.52 5.51
N ASN A 56 -14.36 -10.29 6.03
CA ASN A 56 -15.32 -9.19 5.89
C ASN A 56 -14.82 -8.03 5.00
N LYS A 57 -13.90 -8.31 4.05
CA LYS A 57 -13.17 -7.27 3.29
C LYS A 57 -14.05 -6.21 2.61
N GLU A 58 -15.24 -6.58 2.15
CA GLU A 58 -16.18 -5.66 1.48
C GLU A 58 -16.73 -4.58 2.43
N SER A 59 -16.69 -4.82 3.74
CA SER A 59 -17.07 -3.85 4.77
C SER A 59 -16.00 -2.79 5.03
N TYR A 60 -14.78 -2.99 4.53
CA TYR A 60 -13.65 -2.09 4.75
C TYR A 60 -13.34 -1.30 3.47
N ILE A 61 -14.08 -0.21 3.27
CA ILE A 61 -13.84 0.73 2.18
C ILE A 61 -12.82 1.76 2.65
N LEU A 62 -11.73 1.97 1.90
CA LEU A 62 -10.77 3.02 2.24
C LEU A 62 -11.43 4.40 2.16
N HIS A 63 -11.40 5.12 3.27
CA HIS A 63 -11.77 6.53 3.33
C HIS A 63 -10.49 7.36 3.46
N PRO A 64 -10.23 8.31 2.54
CA PRO A 64 -9.01 9.10 2.57
C PRO A 64 -8.81 9.80 3.92
N PRO A 65 -7.70 9.53 4.62
CA PRO A 65 -7.42 10.23 5.87
C PRO A 65 -7.23 11.74 5.66
N LYS A 66 -7.55 12.52 6.69
CA LYS A 66 -7.40 13.99 6.64
C LYS A 66 -5.93 14.41 6.59
N SER A 67 -5.07 13.68 7.30
CA SER A 67 -3.64 13.95 7.35
C SER A 67 -2.97 13.53 6.05
N GLU A 68 -2.24 14.44 5.43
CA GLU A 68 -1.44 14.11 4.24
C GLU A 68 -0.42 13.03 4.55
N ARG A 69 0.20 13.07 5.73
CA ARG A 69 1.16 12.05 6.16
C ARG A 69 0.52 10.66 6.16
N GLU A 70 -0.70 10.52 6.66
CA GLU A 70 -1.41 9.24 6.66
C GLU A 70 -1.73 8.78 5.23
N ARG A 71 -2.16 9.70 4.36
CA ARG A 71 -2.39 9.40 2.94
C ARG A 71 -1.11 8.95 2.23
N MET A 72 0.02 9.61 2.50
CA MET A 72 1.34 9.23 1.99
C MET A 72 1.75 7.84 2.49
N THR A 73 1.53 7.54 3.77
CA THR A 73 1.82 6.23 4.36
C THR A 73 1.02 5.11 3.67
N ILE A 74 -0.27 5.33 3.41
CA ILE A 74 -1.09 4.37 2.66
C ILE A 74 -0.51 4.14 1.26
N LEU A 75 -0.23 5.22 0.51
CA LEU A 75 0.33 5.11 -0.84
C LEU A 75 1.68 4.38 -0.84
N TYR A 76 2.52 4.65 0.15
CA TYR A 76 3.80 3.96 0.34
C TYR A 76 3.62 2.45 0.51
N TYR A 77 2.70 2.00 1.37
CA TYR A 77 2.46 0.58 1.57
C TYR A 77 1.95 -0.12 0.31
N LEU A 78 1.10 0.54 -0.48
CA LEU A 78 0.60 0.02 -1.77
C LEU A 78 1.73 -0.13 -2.79
N LEU A 79 2.55 0.91 -2.95
CA LEU A 79 3.68 0.90 -3.90
C LEU A 79 4.73 -0.14 -3.54
N PHE A 80 5.01 -0.32 -2.24
CA PHE A 80 5.98 -1.30 -1.81
C PHE A 80 5.46 -2.74 -1.95
N LEU A 81 4.16 -2.99 -1.73
CA LEU A 81 3.54 -4.30 -1.99
C LEU A 81 3.71 -4.72 -3.44
N MET A 82 3.39 -3.81 -4.37
CA MET A 82 3.55 -4.01 -5.81
C MET A 82 4.99 -4.39 -6.21
N LYS A 83 6.00 -4.09 -5.38
CA LYS A 83 7.39 -4.39 -5.69
C LYS A 83 7.79 -5.84 -5.38
N ILE A 84 7.09 -6.51 -4.46
CA ILE A 84 7.64 -7.65 -3.70
C ILE A 84 8.03 -8.85 -4.57
N ASP A 85 7.21 -9.18 -5.55
CA ASP A 85 7.43 -10.31 -6.43
C ASP A 85 8.03 -9.88 -7.79
N GLY A 86 8.06 -8.56 -8.04
CA GLY A 86 8.56 -7.92 -9.25
C GLY A 86 7.67 -8.09 -10.47
N ARG A 87 6.44 -8.60 -10.34
CA ARG A 87 5.49 -8.82 -11.45
C ARG A 87 4.33 -7.83 -11.39
N ILE A 88 4.63 -6.61 -11.81
CA ILE A 88 3.67 -5.52 -11.73
C ILE A 88 2.64 -5.63 -12.85
N GLY A 89 1.45 -6.11 -12.49
CA GLY A 89 0.33 -6.28 -13.40
C GLY A 89 -0.35 -4.97 -13.80
N GLN A 90 -1.15 -5.00 -14.87
CA GLN A 90 -1.84 -3.79 -15.32
C GLN A 90 -2.97 -3.37 -14.37
N ARG A 91 -3.70 -4.32 -13.77
CA ARG A 91 -4.79 -3.99 -12.84
C ARG A 91 -4.27 -3.46 -11.53
N GLU A 92 -3.11 -3.92 -11.07
CA GLU A 92 -2.43 -3.36 -9.90
C GLU A 92 -2.08 -1.89 -10.11
N LYS A 93 -1.49 -1.56 -11.27
CA LYS A 93 -1.19 -0.17 -11.65
C LYS A 93 -2.44 0.70 -11.68
N ASP A 94 -3.51 0.20 -12.29
CA ASP A 94 -4.77 0.94 -12.39
C ASP A 94 -5.42 1.13 -11.02
N LEU A 95 -5.32 0.14 -10.13
CA LEU A 95 -5.80 0.24 -8.76
C LEU A 95 -4.98 1.26 -7.95
N ILE A 96 -3.65 1.26 -8.06
CA ILE A 96 -2.81 2.27 -7.40
C ILE A 96 -3.09 3.68 -7.93
N ARG A 97 -3.34 3.86 -9.24
CA ARG A 97 -3.79 5.14 -9.80
C ARG A 97 -5.11 5.59 -9.20
N GLU A 98 -6.09 4.70 -9.14
CA GLU A 98 -7.42 4.97 -8.58
C GLU A 98 -7.32 5.41 -7.12
N TYR A 99 -6.62 4.63 -6.29
CA TYR A 99 -6.47 4.93 -4.88
C TYR A 99 -5.55 6.13 -4.64
N GLY A 100 -4.51 6.33 -5.46
CA GLY A 100 -3.69 7.54 -5.44
C GLY A 100 -4.53 8.80 -5.66
N PHE A 101 -5.43 8.77 -6.65
CA PHE A 101 -6.37 9.86 -6.88
C PHE A 101 -7.35 10.06 -5.71
N LYS A 102 -7.93 8.98 -5.17
CA LYS A 102 -8.81 9.04 -3.99
C LYS A 102 -8.11 9.62 -2.77
N LEU A 103 -6.82 9.33 -2.60
CA LEU A 103 -5.96 9.89 -1.56
C LEU A 103 -5.52 11.34 -1.86
N GLY A 104 -6.01 11.96 -2.92
CA GLY A 104 -5.73 13.35 -3.26
C GLY A 104 -4.39 13.58 -3.95
N PHE A 105 -3.73 12.52 -4.43
CA PHE A 105 -2.50 12.64 -5.21
C PHE A 105 -2.81 12.81 -6.70
N ARG A 106 -1.96 13.60 -7.37
CA ARG A 106 -2.06 13.79 -8.82
C ARG A 106 -1.70 12.49 -9.53
N THR A 107 -2.46 12.11 -10.54
CA THR A 107 -2.20 10.90 -11.34
C THR A 107 -0.75 10.86 -11.87
N SER A 108 -0.21 12.00 -12.31
CA SER A 108 1.18 12.10 -12.78
C SER A 108 2.22 11.73 -11.73
N MET A 109 2.00 12.11 -10.45
CA MET A 109 2.87 11.74 -9.34
C MET A 109 2.79 10.23 -9.08
N THR A 110 1.58 9.68 -9.07
CA THR A 110 1.36 8.24 -8.91
C THR A 110 2.01 7.44 -10.03
N ASP A 111 1.91 7.91 -11.28
CA ASP A 111 2.56 7.31 -12.45
C ASP A 111 4.09 7.33 -12.33
N GLU A 112 4.68 8.47 -11.91
CA GLU A 112 6.12 8.56 -11.66
C GLU A 112 6.58 7.56 -10.59
N MET A 113 5.79 7.37 -9.52
CA MET A 113 6.11 6.42 -8.46
C MET A 113 5.99 4.97 -8.91
N ILE A 114 4.96 4.65 -9.71
CA ILE A 114 4.82 3.32 -10.31
C ILE A 114 6.04 3.01 -11.20
N LEU A 115 6.44 3.95 -12.06
CA LEU A 115 7.62 3.79 -12.92
C LEU A 115 8.89 3.60 -12.11
N LEU A 116 9.08 4.40 -11.04
CA LEU A 116 10.22 4.25 -10.13
C LEU A 116 10.27 2.85 -9.51
N ILE A 117 9.12 2.32 -9.07
CA ILE A 117 9.07 0.98 -8.48
C ILE A 117 9.34 -0.10 -9.53
N GLN A 118 8.83 0.06 -10.76
CA GLN A 118 9.11 -0.84 -11.88
C GLN A 118 10.60 -0.89 -12.23
N ASP A 119 11.25 0.27 -12.35
CA ASP A 119 12.68 0.38 -12.67
C ASP A 119 13.59 -0.24 -11.60
N HIS A 120 13.09 -0.30 -10.37
CA HIS A 120 13.79 -0.88 -9.22
C HIS A 120 13.23 -2.23 -8.76
N ALA A 121 12.31 -2.85 -9.50
CA ALA A 121 11.68 -4.12 -9.12
C ALA A 121 12.70 -5.27 -8.98
N GLN A 122 13.74 -5.28 -9.80
CA GLN A 122 14.79 -6.31 -9.83
C GLN A 122 16.09 -5.89 -9.11
N LYS A 123 16.14 -4.67 -8.55
CA LYS A 123 17.33 -4.12 -7.89
C LYS A 123 17.09 -4.03 -6.38
N LYS A 124 18.18 -4.00 -5.62
CA LYS A 124 18.11 -3.61 -4.20
C LYS A 124 17.52 -2.20 -4.15
N PHE A 125 16.34 -2.08 -3.58
CA PHE A 125 15.59 -0.85 -3.50
C PHE A 125 15.62 -0.39 -2.07
N ASP A 126 16.06 0.85 -1.90
CA ASP A 126 16.08 1.52 -0.62
C ASP A 126 14.70 2.18 -0.41
N PRO A 127 13.93 1.75 0.59
CA PRO A 127 12.69 2.42 1.00
C PRO A 127 12.79 3.94 1.13
N GLU A 128 13.95 4.46 1.52
CA GLU A 128 14.20 5.91 1.64
C GLU A 128 14.06 6.63 0.28
N MET A 129 14.32 5.97 -0.85
CA MET A 129 14.15 6.58 -2.18
C MET A 129 12.68 6.92 -2.49
N LEU A 130 11.74 6.07 -2.04
CA LEU A 130 10.31 6.39 -2.13
C LEU A 130 9.98 7.57 -1.24
N LEU A 131 10.48 7.57 0.00
CA LEU A 131 10.24 8.65 0.97
C LEU A 131 10.78 9.99 0.47
N ASP A 132 11.96 10.03 -0.15
CA ASP A 132 12.53 11.25 -0.72
C ASP A 132 11.72 11.77 -1.92
N LYS A 133 11.25 10.87 -2.78
CA LYS A 133 10.37 11.26 -3.90
C LYS A 133 9.03 11.78 -3.36
N ILE A 134 8.47 11.13 -2.35
CA ILE A 134 7.25 11.54 -1.64
C ILE A 134 7.41 12.94 -1.03
N ARG A 135 8.49 13.19 -0.29
CA ARG A 135 8.81 14.49 0.33
C ARG A 135 8.84 15.64 -0.68
N LYS A 136 9.22 15.39 -1.93
CA LYS A 136 9.21 16.40 -3.00
C LYS A 136 7.80 16.89 -3.35
N TYR A 137 6.77 16.09 -3.11
CA TYR A 137 5.38 16.44 -3.44
C TYR A 137 4.55 16.87 -2.22
N SER A 138 5.05 16.62 -1.00
CA SER A 138 4.48 17.14 0.25
C SER A 138 5.11 18.50 0.57
N ASN A 139 4.54 19.57 -0.03
CA ASN A 139 4.85 20.96 0.33
C ASN A 139 3.96 21.43 1.48
#